data_AF-A0A534K4T4-F1
#
_entry.id   AF-A0A534K4T4-F1
#
_cell.length_a   1.000
_cell.length_b   1.000
_cell.length_c   1.000
_cell.angle_alpha   90.00
_cell.angle_beta   90.00
_cell.angle_gamma   90.00
#
_symmetry.space_group_name_H-M   'P 1'
#
loop_
_entity.id
_entity.type
_entity.pdbx_description
1 polymer ?
#
loop_
_entity_poly.entity_id
_entity_poly.type
_entity_poly.pdbx_seq_one_letter_code
_entity_poly.pdbx_strand_id
1 'polypeptide(L)'
;MAERVDRITPTFWGLFTLGGFIAAFLLPVLIMMNSLAYPLRVVPWGAVQYAPALGWMRGDPVVFLLGRSAAWLAPWLPKLFLVLVIGGALFHGLHRFKYVLYDAGLHGAKKVLDPVMYGIAAVGTAAGVFLAFSFP
;
A
#
# COMPACT_ATOMS: atom_id res chain seq x y z
N MET A 1 -1.10 37.17 -20.83
CA MET A 1 -0.36 35.89 -20.80
C MET A 1 -1.18 34.91 -20.01
N ALA A 2 -1.53 33.74 -20.55
CA ALA A 2 -2.26 32.74 -19.79
C ALA A 2 -1.34 32.15 -18.71
N GLU A 3 -1.78 32.19 -17.45
CA GLU A 3 -1.07 31.60 -16.32
C GLU A 3 -0.99 30.07 -16.50
N ARG A 4 0.20 29.49 -16.29
CA ARG A 4 0.38 28.04 -16.38
C ARG A 4 -0.25 27.39 -15.15
N VAL A 5 -1.35 26.66 -15.34
CA VAL A 5 -1.99 25.88 -14.28
C VAL A 5 -1.06 24.72 -13.87
N ASP A 6 -0.66 24.69 -12.59
CA ASP A 6 0.09 23.57 -12.02
C ASP A 6 -0.84 22.38 -11.77
N ARG A 7 -0.65 21.32 -12.54
CA ARG A 7 -1.41 20.06 -12.41
C ARG A 7 -0.66 18.98 -11.62
N ILE A 8 0.64 19.17 -11.40
CA ILE A 8 1.50 18.15 -10.81
C ILE A 8 1.32 18.12 -9.30
N THR A 9 1.36 19.29 -8.65
CA THR A 9 1.21 19.39 -7.20
C THR A 9 -0.13 18.83 -6.70
N PRO A 10 -1.29 19.18 -7.29
CA PRO A 10 -2.58 18.62 -6.86
C PRO A 10 -2.67 17.11 -7.04
N THR A 11 -2.03 16.55 -8.07
CA THR A 11 -2.04 15.10 -8.32
C THR A 11 -1.35 14.33 -7.20
N PHE A 12 -0.14 14.75 -6.81
CA PHE A 12 0.57 14.11 -5.70
C PHE A 12 -0.11 14.33 -4.35
N TRP A 13 -0.77 15.47 -4.15
CA TRP A 13 -1.62 15.70 -2.98
C TRP A 13 -2.82 14.74 -2.94
N GLY A 14 -3.42 14.45 -4.09
CA GLY A 14 -4.47 13.44 -4.21
C GLY A 14 -4.00 12.04 -3.82
N LEU A 15 -2.86 11.60 -4.37
CA LEU A 15 -2.24 10.30 -4.02
C LEU A 15 -1.89 10.21 -2.53
N PHE A 16 -1.32 11.29 -1.96
CA PHE A 16 -1.04 11.40 -0.54
C PHE A 16 -2.29 11.26 0.33
N THR A 17 -3.39 11.90 -0.07
CA THR A 17 -4.65 11.91 0.68
C THR A 17 -5.33 10.53 0.62
N LEU A 18 -5.42 9.93 -0.57
CA LEU A 18 -5.95 8.58 -0.74
C LEU A 18 -5.13 7.57 0.05
N GLY A 19 -3.79 7.65 -0.05
CA GLY A 19 -2.88 6.79 0.70
C GLY A 19 -3.04 6.97 2.21
N GLY A 20 -3.24 8.20 2.69
CA GLY A 20 -3.46 8.50 4.10
C GLY A 20 -4.75 7.93 4.64
N PHE A 21 -5.82 8.01 3.86
CA PHE A 21 -7.09 7.37 4.20
C PHE A 21 -6.92 5.84 4.33
N ILE A 22 -6.32 5.19 3.32
CA ILE A 22 -6.06 3.74 3.34
C ILE A 22 -5.21 3.35 4.56
N ALA A 23 -4.12 4.08 4.79
CA ALA A 23 -3.20 3.82 5.88
C ALA A 23 -3.85 3.97 7.26
N ALA A 24 -4.70 4.99 7.45
CA ALA A 24 -5.37 5.25 8.72
C ALA A 24 -6.27 4.09 9.16
N PHE A 25 -6.96 3.43 8.23
CA PHE A 25 -7.83 2.29 8.55
C PHE A 25 -7.08 0.96 8.60
N LEU A 26 -6.15 0.73 7.68
CA LEU A 26 -5.57 -0.60 7.48
C LEU A 26 -4.25 -0.84 8.21
N LEU A 27 -3.39 0.18 8.37
CA LEU A 27 -2.10 -0.02 9.05
C LEU A 27 -2.25 -0.47 10.51
N PRO A 28 -3.18 0.06 11.33
CA PRO A 28 -3.34 -0.42 12.71
C PRO A 28 -3.61 -1.93 12.77
N VAL A 29 -4.50 -2.43 11.92
CA VAL A 29 -4.83 -3.86 11.84
C VAL A 29 -3.63 -4.67 11.35
N LEU A 30 -2.93 -4.19 10.32
CA LEU A 30 -1.78 -4.90 9.75
C LEU A 30 -0.57 -4.90 10.69
N ILE A 31 -0.34 -3.83 11.45
CA ILE A 31 0.68 -3.78 12.50
C ILE A 31 0.30 -4.77 13.60
N MET A 32 -0.94 -4.73 14.07
CA MET A 32 -1.42 -5.66 15.09
C MET A 32 -1.27 -7.12 14.64
N MET A 33 -1.63 -7.45 13.41
CA MET A 33 -1.54 -8.83 12.90
C MET A 33 -0.08 -9.24 12.66
N ASN A 34 0.65 -8.51 11.81
CA ASN A 34 1.97 -8.92 11.36
C ASN A 34 3.07 -8.73 12.40
N SER A 35 2.99 -7.67 13.22
CA SER A 35 4.05 -7.31 14.17
C SER A 35 3.79 -7.80 15.58
N LEU A 36 2.53 -8.12 15.94
CA LEU A 36 2.17 -8.56 17.29
C LEU A 36 1.51 -9.95 17.30
N ALA A 37 0.38 -10.15 16.62
CA ALA A 37 -0.40 -11.38 16.74
C ALA A 37 0.30 -12.61 16.16
N TYR A 38 0.91 -12.51 14.97
CA TYR A 38 1.61 -13.63 14.35
C TYR A 38 2.88 -14.01 15.12
N PRO A 39 3.78 -13.06 15.48
CA PRO A 39 5.00 -13.40 16.22
C PRO A 39 4.71 -13.95 17.63
N LEU A 40 3.69 -13.42 18.31
CA LEU A 40 3.31 -13.86 19.66
C LEU A 40 2.39 -15.09 19.67
N ARG A 41 2.07 -15.67 18.50
CA ARG A 41 1.19 -16.84 18.35
C ARG A 41 -0.19 -16.67 19.02
N VAL A 42 -0.73 -15.46 18.96
CA VAL A 42 -2.08 -15.14 19.50
C VAL A 42 -3.20 -15.73 18.62
N VAL A 43 -2.87 -16.06 17.36
CA VAL A 43 -3.76 -16.75 16.42
C VAL A 43 -3.31 -18.20 16.21
N PRO A 44 -4.21 -19.11 15.82
CA PRO A 44 -3.85 -20.49 15.50
C PRO A 44 -2.74 -20.53 14.44
N TRP A 45 -1.57 -21.08 14.80
CA TRP A 45 -0.39 -21.03 13.93
C TRP A 45 -0.64 -21.68 12.57
N GLY A 46 -1.43 -22.77 12.54
CA GLY A 46 -1.82 -23.43 11.30
C GLY A 46 -2.63 -22.57 10.33
N ALA A 47 -3.21 -21.44 10.76
CA ALA A 47 -3.98 -20.53 9.92
C ALA A 47 -3.13 -19.46 9.21
N VAL A 48 -1.87 -19.28 9.62
CA VAL A 48 -0.97 -18.23 9.09
C VAL A 48 0.28 -18.80 8.42
N GLN A 49 0.30 -20.12 8.20
CA GLN A 49 1.36 -20.78 7.44
C GLN A 49 1.22 -20.52 5.94
N TYR A 50 2.25 -20.93 5.19
CA TYR A 50 2.32 -20.74 3.74
C TYR A 50 1.09 -21.27 2.98
N ALA A 51 0.61 -22.47 3.30
CA ALA A 51 -0.53 -23.06 2.58
C ALA A 51 -1.84 -22.24 2.77
N PRO A 52 -2.28 -21.91 4.00
CA PRO A 52 -3.41 -20.99 4.20
C PRO A 52 -3.19 -19.60 3.60
N ALA A 53 -1.97 -19.04 3.70
CA ALA A 53 -1.66 -17.75 3.12
C ALA A 53 -1.81 -17.76 1.58
N LEU A 54 -1.46 -18.89 0.95
CA LEU A 54 -1.67 -19.09 -0.48
C LEU A 54 -3.16 -19.23 -0.83
N GLY A 55 -3.97 -19.84 0.05
CA GLY A 55 -5.43 -19.83 -0.06
C GLY A 55 -6.02 -18.42 0.02
N TRP A 56 -5.50 -17.59 0.93
CA TRP A 56 -5.87 -16.18 1.01
C TRP A 56 -5.53 -15.43 -0.29
N MET A 57 -4.34 -15.65 -0.86
CA MET A 57 -3.92 -15.04 -2.14
C MET A 57 -4.81 -15.43 -3.32
N ARG A 58 -5.34 -16.66 -3.32
CA ARG A 58 -6.30 -17.15 -4.32
C ARG A 58 -7.72 -16.62 -4.11
N GLY A 59 -7.99 -16.02 -2.96
CA GLY A 59 -9.28 -15.42 -2.64
C GLY A 59 -10.27 -16.34 -1.94
N ASP A 60 -9.81 -17.36 -1.20
CA ASP A 60 -10.70 -18.24 -0.42
C ASP A 60 -11.68 -17.44 0.48
N PRO A 61 -11.27 -16.37 1.19
CA PRO A 61 -12.21 -15.56 1.97
C PRO A 61 -13.25 -14.84 1.11
N VAL A 62 -12.89 -14.45 -0.13
CA VAL A 62 -13.81 -13.77 -1.04
C VAL A 62 -14.90 -14.74 -1.51
N VAL A 63 -14.52 -15.96 -1.89
CA VAL A 63 -15.49 -17.00 -2.27
C VAL A 63 -16.40 -17.34 -1.09
N PHE A 64 -15.84 -17.42 0.12
CA PHE A 64 -16.59 -17.65 1.34
C PHE A 64 -17.61 -16.53 1.63
N LEU A 65 -17.21 -15.26 1.52
CA LEU A 65 -18.05 -14.11 1.87
C LEU A 65 -19.05 -13.71 0.78
N LEU A 66 -18.63 -13.73 -0.49
CA LEU A 66 -19.42 -13.24 -1.63
C LEU A 66 -20.11 -14.36 -2.40
N GLY A 67 -19.84 -15.62 -2.06
CA GLY A 67 -20.38 -16.79 -2.71
C GLY A 67 -19.74 -17.10 -4.07
N ARG A 68 -20.09 -18.28 -4.61
CA ARG A 68 -19.50 -18.80 -5.86
C ARG A 68 -19.82 -17.94 -7.09
N SER A 69 -20.90 -17.17 -7.08
CA SER A 69 -21.26 -16.25 -8.16
C SER A 69 -20.24 -15.13 -8.36
N ALA A 70 -19.51 -14.75 -7.30
CA ALA A 70 -18.44 -13.75 -7.35
C ALA A 70 -17.02 -14.38 -7.39
N ALA A 71 -16.90 -15.70 -7.57
CA ALA A 71 -15.61 -16.39 -7.52
C ALA A 71 -14.60 -15.89 -8.57
N TRP A 72 -15.08 -15.30 -9.67
CA TRP A 72 -14.23 -14.69 -10.69
C TRP A 72 -13.43 -13.46 -10.18
N LEU A 73 -13.90 -12.79 -9.12
CA LEU A 73 -13.20 -11.69 -8.45
C LEU A 73 -12.21 -12.17 -7.38
N ALA A 74 -12.35 -13.41 -6.91
CA ALA A 74 -11.63 -13.93 -5.77
C ALA A 74 -10.10 -13.74 -5.83
N PRO A 75 -9.40 -14.11 -6.92
CA PRO A 75 -7.94 -13.97 -6.94
C PRO A 75 -7.48 -12.51 -7.07
N TRP A 76 -8.36 -11.59 -7.48
CA TRP A 76 -7.99 -10.19 -7.72
C TRP A 76 -8.02 -9.35 -6.44
N LEU A 77 -9.02 -9.54 -5.59
CA LEU A 77 -9.22 -8.68 -4.42
C LEU A 77 -8.06 -8.71 -3.42
N PRO A 78 -7.48 -9.86 -3.02
CA PRO A 78 -6.33 -9.90 -2.12
C PRO A 78 -5.10 -9.20 -2.72
N LYS A 79 -4.88 -9.39 -4.03
CA LYS A 79 -3.76 -8.79 -4.76
C LYS A 79 -3.90 -7.27 -4.86
N LEU A 80 -5.09 -6.78 -5.22
CA LEU A 80 -5.40 -5.35 -5.22
C LEU A 80 -5.32 -4.75 -3.82
N PHE A 81 -5.81 -5.44 -2.79
CA PHE A 81 -5.67 -5.02 -1.40
C PHE A 81 -4.21 -4.78 -1.04
N LEU A 82 -3.31 -5.72 -1.34
CA LEU A 82 -1.87 -5.58 -1.06
C LEU A 82 -1.28 -4.39 -1.81
N VAL A 83 -1.58 -4.24 -3.10
CA VAL A 83 -1.08 -3.12 -3.92
C VAL A 83 -1.55 -1.77 -3.37
N LEU A 84 -2.83 -1.65 -3.02
CA LEU A 84 -3.42 -0.41 -2.52
C LEU A 84 -2.87 -0.04 -1.14
N VAL A 85 -2.72 -1.01 -0.25
CA VAL A 85 -2.15 -0.79 1.09
C VAL A 85 -0.68 -0.38 0.98
N ILE A 86 0.13 -1.15 0.25
CA ILE A 86 1.57 -0.91 0.13
C ILE A 86 1.82 0.41 -0.59
N GLY A 87 1.22 0.59 -1.77
CA GLY A 87 1.37 1.82 -2.55
C GLY A 87 0.81 3.03 -1.82
N GLY A 88 -0.39 2.92 -1.25
CA GLY A 88 -1.02 3.98 -0.47
C GLY A 88 -0.16 4.43 0.72
N ALA A 89 0.37 3.48 1.50
CA ALA A 89 1.26 3.79 2.61
C ALA A 89 2.58 4.44 2.14
N LEU A 90 3.17 3.96 1.04
CA LEU A 90 4.40 4.53 0.46
C LEU A 90 4.18 5.97 -0.02
N PHE A 91 3.17 6.22 -0.85
CA PHE A 91 2.86 7.57 -1.35
C PHE A 91 2.49 8.51 -0.21
N HIS A 92 1.76 8.04 0.80
CA HIS A 92 1.44 8.84 1.97
C HIS A 92 2.69 9.20 2.79
N GLY A 93 3.44 8.17 3.21
CA GLY A 93 4.59 8.31 4.08
C GLY A 93 5.70 9.13 3.44
N LEU A 94 6.07 8.83 2.19
CA LEU A 94 7.15 9.53 1.49
C LEU A 94 6.79 10.97 1.14
N HIS A 95 5.50 11.25 0.86
CA HIS A 95 5.03 12.62 0.69
C HIS A 95 5.13 13.43 1.98
N ARG A 96 4.85 12.86 3.17
CA ARG A 96 5.09 13.55 4.45
C ARG A 96 6.59 13.67 4.75
N PHE A 97 7.34 12.60 4.53
CA PHE A 97 8.75 12.52 4.88
C PHE A 97 9.59 13.58 4.16
N LYS A 98 9.31 13.86 2.88
CA LYS A 98 9.99 14.96 2.18
C LYS A 98 9.76 16.33 2.84
N TYR A 99 8.56 16.60 3.36
CA TYR A 99 8.28 17.87 4.03
C TYR A 99 8.99 17.92 5.39
N VAL A 100 9.06 16.80 6.11
CA VAL A 100 9.90 16.71 7.32
C VAL A 100 11.37 17.03 6.99
N LEU A 101 11.91 16.52 5.87
CA LEU A 101 13.28 16.85 5.43
C LEU A 101 13.43 18.32 5.04
N TYR A 102 12.43 18.92 4.40
CA TYR A 102 12.42 20.35 4.08
C TYR A 102 12.45 21.21 5.34
N ASP A 103 11.62 20.86 6.33
CA ASP A 103 11.54 21.53 7.61
C ASP A 103 12.82 21.34 8.44
N ALA A 104 13.53 20.22 8.24
CA ALA A 104 14.86 19.96 8.81
C ALA A 104 16.01 20.71 8.09
N GLY A 105 15.71 21.59 7.13
CA GLY A 105 16.69 22.45 6.46
C GLY A 105 17.12 22.01 5.06
N LEU A 106 16.60 20.89 4.54
CA LEU A 106 16.94 20.39 3.20
C LEU A 106 16.06 21.01 2.08
N HIS A 107 15.44 22.16 2.31
CA HIS A 107 14.55 22.80 1.33
C HIS A 107 15.26 23.12 -0.01
N GLY A 108 16.55 23.45 0.03
CA GLY A 108 17.37 23.68 -1.17
C GLY A 108 17.55 22.43 -2.06
N ALA A 109 17.39 21.23 -1.49
CA ALA A 109 17.51 19.96 -2.19
C ALA A 109 16.18 19.47 -2.80
N LYS A 110 15.11 20.27 -2.78
CA LYS A 110 13.77 19.92 -3.29
C LYS A 110 13.78 19.26 -4.67
N LYS A 111 14.58 19.80 -5.61
CA LYS A 111 14.67 19.28 -6.99
C LYS A 111 15.20 17.84 -7.06
N VAL A 112 15.89 17.37 -6.03
CA VAL A 112 16.40 15.99 -5.91
C VAL A 112 15.48 15.17 -4.99
N LEU A 113 15.06 15.73 -3.86
CA LEU A 113 14.23 15.03 -2.88
C LEU A 113 12.85 14.66 -3.43
N ASP A 114 12.16 15.57 -4.13
CA ASP A 114 10.85 15.29 -4.71
C ASP A 114 10.87 14.05 -5.64
N PRO A 115 11.72 13.98 -6.70
CA PRO A 115 11.75 12.82 -7.59
C PRO A 115 12.28 11.55 -6.91
N VAL A 116 13.21 11.66 -5.95
CA VAL A 116 13.69 10.48 -5.21
C VAL A 116 12.56 9.86 -4.38
N MET A 117 11.84 10.68 -3.61
CA MET A 117 10.78 10.19 -2.72
C MET A 117 9.62 9.60 -3.52
N TYR A 118 9.17 10.27 -4.57
CA TYR A 118 8.11 9.71 -5.43
C TYR A 118 8.60 8.55 -6.29
N GLY A 119 9.88 8.54 -6.68
CA GLY A 119 10.51 7.41 -7.38
C GLY A 119 10.53 6.16 -6.52
N ILE A 120 10.93 6.26 -5.25
CA ILE A 120 10.87 5.15 -4.29
C ILE A 120 9.42 4.68 -4.11
N ALA A 121 8.46 5.60 -3.97
CA ALA A 121 7.05 5.23 -3.85
C ALA A 121 6.54 4.45 -5.08
N ALA A 122 6.89 4.92 -6.29
CA ALA A 122 6.52 4.29 -7.55
C ALA A 122 7.16 2.91 -7.71
N VAL A 123 8.47 2.78 -7.46
CA VAL A 123 9.21 1.50 -7.55
C VAL A 123 8.68 0.51 -6.52
N GLY A 124 8.46 0.93 -5.27
CA GLY A 124 7.89 0.08 -4.24
C GLY A 124 6.47 -0.39 -4.58
N THR A 125 5.65 0.49 -5.15
CA THR A 125 4.31 0.13 -5.64
C THR A 125 4.40 -0.88 -6.80
N ALA A 126 5.28 -0.65 -7.76
CA ALA A 126 5.50 -1.57 -8.88
C ALA A 126 6.01 -2.94 -8.42
N ALA A 127 6.91 -2.97 -7.44
CA ALA A 127 7.36 -4.21 -6.81
C ALA A 127 6.20 -4.92 -6.09
N GLY A 128 5.33 -4.18 -5.40
CA GLY A 128 4.11 -4.70 -4.79
C GLY A 128 3.16 -5.35 -5.80
N VAL A 129 2.96 -4.71 -6.96
CA VAL A 129 2.20 -5.29 -8.09
C VAL A 129 2.89 -6.56 -8.58
N PHE A 130 4.17 -6.49 -8.92
CA PHE A 130 4.91 -7.63 -9.43
C PHE A 130 4.81 -8.83 -8.49
N LEU A 131 5.07 -8.64 -7.20
CA LEU A 131 5.01 -9.70 -6.20
C LEU A 131 3.60 -10.23 -6.03
N ALA A 132 2.59 -9.37 -5.82
CA ALA A 132 1.22 -9.82 -5.61
C ALA A 132 0.68 -10.67 -6.77
N PHE A 133 1.08 -10.35 -8.01
CA PHE A 133 0.66 -11.05 -9.21
C PHE A 133 1.60 -12.19 -9.65
N SER A 134 2.75 -12.35 -8.99
CA SER A 134 3.65 -13.52 -9.21
C SER A 134 3.17 -14.77 -8.46
N PHE A 135 2.28 -14.62 -7.49
CA PHE A 135 1.66 -15.74 -6.79
C PHE A 135 0.30 -16.13 -7.42
N PRO A 136 -0.05 -17.43 -7.41
CA PRO A 136 -1.31 -17.93 -7.95
C PRO A 136 -2.52 -17.28 -7.27
#